data_AF-D5T401-F1
#
_entry.id   AF-D5T401-F1
#
_cell.length_a   1.000
_cell.length_b   1.000
_cell.length_c   1.000
_cell.angle_alpha   90.00
_cell.angle_beta   90.00
_cell.angle_gamma   90.00
#
_symmetry.space_group_name_H-M   'P 1'
#
loop_
_entity.id
_entity.type
_entity.pdbx_description
1 polymer ?
#
loop_
_entity_poly.entity_id
_entity_poly.type
_entity_poly.pdbx_seq_one_letter_code
_entity_poly.pdbx_strand_id
1 'polypeptide(L)'
;MRKAFIALGVIIIALLAALATVNQQPKYAGVSIPRSDYRHLKASRSDINDFIDKLDDFNYQKPKTMTAIEQSADQIIKHNSRNLSNADAQALRDAFYGRDGIVTIVQAAKKGRYNIDGSVASRFHDKFDTIITMSVNAVNKSSAQRADIVTQMKIDLNVESAIYKIGAKNEE
;
A
#
# COMPACT_ATOMS: atom_id res chain seq x y z
N MET A 1 27.66 47.92 18.36
CA MET A 1 26.72 47.00 19.03
C MET A 1 25.45 46.71 18.23
N ARG A 2 24.68 47.70 17.72
CA ARG A 2 23.43 47.47 16.95
C ARG A 2 23.49 46.41 15.83
N LYS A 3 24.54 46.40 15.00
CA LYS A 3 24.68 45.44 13.88
C LYS A 3 24.86 43.99 14.35
N ALA A 4 25.56 43.77 15.47
CA ALA A 4 25.75 42.45 16.07
C ALA A 4 24.45 41.91 16.67
N PHE A 5 23.63 42.77 17.29
CA PHE A 5 22.30 42.40 17.80
C PHE A 5 21.30 42.06 16.68
N ILE A 6 21.34 42.79 15.56
CA ILE A 6 20.50 42.49 14.39
C ILE A 6 20.92 41.14 13.76
N ALA A 7 22.22 40.90 13.59
CA ALA A 7 22.72 39.62 13.08
C ALA A 7 22.34 38.43 13.98
N LEU A 8 22.43 38.61 15.31
CA LEU A 8 22.00 37.58 16.27
C LEU A 8 20.49 37.29 16.15
N GLY A 9 19.67 38.34 16.02
CA GLY A 9 18.23 38.21 15.84
C GLY A 9 17.85 37.44 14.57
N VAL A 10 18.52 37.71 13.45
CA VAL A 10 18.31 36.99 12.18
C VAL A 10 18.69 35.51 12.30
N ILE A 11 19.81 35.20 12.96
CA ILE A 11 20.25 33.81 13.18
C ILE A 11 19.26 33.06 14.06
N ILE A 12 18.74 33.69 15.12
CA ILE A 12 17.74 33.07 16.00
C ILE A 12 16.44 32.81 15.24
N ILE A 13 15.97 33.75 14.41
CA ILE A 13 14.77 33.55 13.58
C ILE A 13 14.98 32.42 12.57
N ALA A 14 16.15 32.36 11.92
CA ALA A 14 16.48 31.28 10.99
C ALA A 14 16.55 29.91 11.67
N LEU A 15 17.13 29.83 12.88
CA LEU A 15 17.16 28.62 13.69
C LEU A 15 15.76 28.21 14.16
N LEU A 16 14.90 29.15 14.55
CA LEU A 16 13.52 28.88 14.94
C LEU A 16 12.67 28.42 13.75
N ALA A 17 12.86 29.01 12.57
CA ALA A 17 12.19 28.59 11.35
C ALA A 17 12.65 27.18 10.91
N ALA A 18 13.95 26.88 10.99
CA ALA A 18 14.49 25.55 10.74
C ALA A 18 13.99 24.53 11.78
N LEU A 19 13.90 24.89 13.06
CA LEU A 19 13.34 24.03 14.10
C LEU A 19 11.85 23.74 13.88
N ALA A 20 11.10 24.75 13.44
CA ALA A 20 9.68 24.61 13.12
C ALA A 20 9.43 23.68 11.93
N THR A 21 10.24 23.76 10.86
CA THR A 21 10.11 22.86 9.71
C THR A 21 10.60 21.45 10.02
N VAL A 22 11.65 21.30 10.83
CA VAL A 22 12.17 19.99 11.24
C VAL A 22 11.25 19.26 12.23
N ASN A 23 10.42 19.95 13.00
CA ASN A 23 9.47 19.32 13.93
C ASN A 23 8.06 19.10 13.35
N GLN A 24 7.79 19.52 12.11
CA GLN A 24 6.51 19.22 11.48
C GLN A 24 6.39 17.73 11.18
N GLN A 25 5.28 17.15 11.63
CA GLN A 25 4.90 15.79 11.25
C GLN A 25 4.54 15.78 9.76
N PRO A 26 5.01 14.77 9.00
CA PRO A 26 4.58 14.61 7.62
C PRO A 26 3.07 14.44 7.54
N LYS A 27 2.48 14.92 6.44
CA LYS A 27 1.06 14.76 6.17
C LYS A 27 0.82 13.75 5.06
N TYR A 28 -0.27 13.01 5.18
CA TYR A 28 -0.82 12.16 4.13
C TYR A 28 -2.35 12.29 4.18
N ALA A 29 -3.01 12.44 3.02
CA ALA A 29 -4.44 12.73 2.96
C ALA A 29 -4.86 13.95 3.84
N GLY A 30 -3.99 14.96 3.96
CA GLY A 30 -4.22 16.11 4.86
C GLY A 30 -4.06 15.83 6.36
N VAL A 31 -3.94 14.56 6.77
CA VAL A 31 -3.77 14.12 8.16
C VAL A 31 -2.29 14.20 8.57
N SER A 32 -1.99 14.78 9.73
CA SER A 32 -0.64 14.74 10.33
C SER A 32 -0.34 13.34 10.89
N ILE A 33 0.79 12.77 10.49
CA ILE A 33 1.14 11.38 10.79
C ILE A 33 2.54 11.32 11.41
N PRO A 34 2.75 10.56 12.50
CA PRO A 34 4.08 10.27 13.02
C PRO A 34 5.01 9.74 11.92
N ARG A 35 6.30 10.11 11.96
CA ARG A 35 7.24 9.71 10.91
C ARG A 35 7.37 8.20 10.74
N SER A 36 7.20 7.41 11.80
CA SER A 36 7.15 5.94 11.74
C SER A 36 6.01 5.47 10.85
N ASP A 37 4.80 5.93 11.16
CA ASP A 37 3.55 5.54 10.52
C ASP A 37 3.52 6.03 9.07
N TYR A 38 4.05 7.22 8.81
CA TYR A 38 4.16 7.75 7.45
C TYR A 38 5.13 6.92 6.59
N ARG A 39 6.27 6.50 7.16
CA ARG A 39 7.21 5.59 6.47
C ARG A 39 6.56 4.23 6.23
N HIS A 40 5.83 3.71 7.20
CA HIS A 40 5.05 2.48 7.07
C HIS A 40 4.06 2.59 5.90
N LEU A 41 3.20 3.61 5.87
CA LEU A 41 2.23 3.82 4.78
C LEU A 41 2.90 3.91 3.40
N LYS A 42 4.02 4.63 3.29
CA LYS A 42 4.76 4.70 2.02
C LYS A 42 5.28 3.35 1.58
N ALA A 43 5.86 2.59 2.51
CA ALA A 43 6.39 1.26 2.21
C ALA A 43 5.23 0.30 1.85
N SER A 44 4.12 0.30 2.59
CA SER A 44 2.95 -0.53 2.28
C SER A 44 2.37 -0.18 0.91
N ARG A 45 2.28 1.11 0.57
CA ARG A 45 1.86 1.55 -0.77
C ARG A 45 2.82 1.04 -1.85
N SER A 46 4.13 1.11 -1.61
CA SER A 46 5.14 0.59 -2.54
C SER A 46 4.99 -0.92 -2.72
N ASP A 47 4.86 -1.67 -1.63
CA ASP A 47 4.71 -3.14 -1.66
C ASP A 47 3.45 -3.55 -2.43
N ILE A 48 2.33 -2.83 -2.24
CA ILE A 48 1.07 -3.10 -2.96
C ILE A 48 1.22 -2.78 -4.45
N ASN A 49 1.90 -1.69 -4.82
CA ASN A 49 2.16 -1.36 -6.22
C ASN A 49 3.05 -2.41 -6.88
N ASP A 50 4.12 -2.84 -6.21
CA ASP A 50 4.99 -3.92 -6.69
C ASP A 50 4.21 -5.22 -6.88
N PHE A 51 3.26 -5.53 -5.98
CA PHE A 51 2.37 -6.69 -6.10
C PHE A 51 1.46 -6.60 -7.33
N ILE A 52 0.89 -5.43 -7.60
CA ILE A 52 0.10 -5.16 -8.82
C ILE A 52 0.96 -5.43 -10.07
N ASP A 53 2.21 -4.98 -10.10
CA ASP A 53 3.13 -5.24 -11.21
C ASP A 53 3.41 -6.75 -11.37
N LYS A 54 3.53 -7.52 -10.26
CA LYS A 54 3.68 -8.99 -10.34
C LYS A 54 2.43 -9.69 -10.88
N LEU A 55 1.25 -9.15 -10.63
CA LEU A 55 0.01 -9.64 -11.23
C LEU A 55 -0.02 -9.35 -12.74
N ASP A 56 0.38 -8.15 -13.19
CA ASP A 56 0.48 -7.82 -14.62
C ASP A 56 1.49 -8.72 -15.35
N ASP A 57 2.62 -9.03 -14.71
CA ASP A 57 3.66 -9.90 -15.26
C ASP A 57 3.31 -11.41 -15.20
N PHE A 58 2.18 -11.79 -14.63
CA PHE A 58 1.82 -13.19 -14.46
C PHE A 58 1.73 -13.91 -15.81
N ASN A 59 2.42 -15.06 -15.88
CA ASN A 59 2.32 -15.96 -17.01
C ASN A 59 2.26 -17.41 -16.52
N TYR A 60 1.17 -18.13 -16.80
CA TYR A 60 0.98 -19.50 -16.30
C TYR A 60 2.07 -20.49 -16.76
N GLN A 61 2.72 -20.24 -17.91
CA GLN A 61 3.79 -21.06 -18.45
C GLN A 61 5.14 -20.82 -17.77
N LYS A 62 5.27 -19.73 -16.99
CA LYS A 62 6.51 -19.34 -16.31
C LYS A 62 6.33 -19.48 -14.80
N PRO A 63 6.70 -20.63 -14.18
CA PRO A 63 6.48 -20.85 -12.75
C PRO A 63 7.02 -19.75 -11.83
N LYS A 64 8.11 -19.08 -12.23
CA LYS A 64 8.73 -17.97 -11.50
C LYS A 64 7.81 -16.77 -11.30
N THR A 65 6.85 -16.51 -12.18
CA THR A 65 5.93 -15.37 -12.03
C THR A 65 4.95 -15.61 -10.88
N MET A 66 4.46 -16.85 -10.72
CA MET A 66 3.64 -17.23 -9.56
C MET A 66 4.42 -17.09 -8.24
N THR A 67 5.67 -17.56 -8.22
CA THR A 67 6.53 -17.43 -7.04
C THR A 67 6.78 -15.97 -6.67
N ALA A 68 6.91 -15.07 -7.64
CA ALA A 68 7.05 -13.64 -7.38
C ALA A 68 5.79 -13.04 -6.75
N ILE A 69 4.59 -13.47 -7.16
CA ILE A 69 3.32 -13.07 -6.57
C ILE A 69 3.23 -13.53 -5.11
N GLU A 70 3.52 -14.80 -4.84
CA GLU A 70 3.51 -15.38 -3.48
C GLU A 70 4.48 -14.66 -2.55
N GLN A 71 5.72 -14.42 -3.01
CA GLN A 71 6.73 -13.70 -2.24
C GLN A 71 6.31 -12.25 -1.93
N SER A 72 5.72 -11.56 -2.90
CA SER A 72 5.24 -10.19 -2.72
C SER A 72 4.03 -10.14 -1.76
N ALA A 73 3.09 -11.09 -1.85
CA ALA A 73 1.99 -11.21 -0.89
C ALA A 73 2.49 -11.46 0.54
N ASP A 74 3.44 -12.38 0.72
CA ASP A 74 4.04 -12.68 2.02
C ASP A 74 4.77 -11.47 2.61
N GLN A 75 5.44 -10.68 1.78
CA GLN A 75 6.07 -9.42 2.18
C GLN A 75 5.03 -8.41 2.70
N ILE A 76 3.93 -8.21 1.97
CA ILE A 76 2.84 -7.31 2.39
C ILE A 76 2.26 -7.78 3.73
N ILE A 77 1.96 -9.07 3.87
CA ILE A 77 1.43 -9.64 5.11
C ILE A 77 2.41 -9.41 6.27
N LYS A 78 3.69 -9.75 6.09
CA LYS A 78 4.72 -9.61 7.12
C LYS A 78 4.92 -8.16 7.54
N HIS A 79 4.89 -7.24 6.58
CA HIS A 79 5.11 -5.82 6.83
C HIS A 79 3.93 -5.19 7.59
N ASN A 80 2.70 -5.47 7.17
CA ASN A 80 1.50 -4.84 7.74
C ASN A 80 0.99 -5.53 9.02
N SER A 81 1.15 -6.84 9.17
CA SER A 81 0.56 -7.60 10.30
C SER A 81 1.12 -7.27 11.69
N ARG A 82 2.29 -6.61 11.79
CA ARG A 82 2.95 -6.34 13.08
C ARG A 82 2.15 -5.46 14.03
N ASN A 83 1.36 -4.54 13.48
CA ASN A 83 0.58 -3.56 14.24
C ASN A 83 -0.93 -3.79 14.08
N LEU A 84 -1.33 -4.93 13.54
CA LEU A 84 -2.73 -5.29 13.36
C LEU A 84 -3.25 -6.11 14.53
N SER A 85 -4.56 -6.02 14.77
CA SER A 85 -5.25 -6.99 15.60
C SER A 85 -5.17 -8.37 14.94
N ASN A 86 -5.37 -9.43 15.72
CA ASN A 86 -5.39 -10.80 15.17
C ASN A 86 -6.47 -10.96 14.08
N ALA A 87 -7.63 -10.31 14.26
CA ALA A 87 -8.72 -10.34 13.29
C ALA A 87 -8.35 -9.61 12.00
N ASP A 88 -7.77 -8.41 12.09
CA ASP A 88 -7.33 -7.63 10.93
C ASP A 88 -6.18 -8.33 10.19
N ALA A 89 -5.23 -8.92 10.93
CA ALA A 89 -4.15 -9.70 10.35
C ALA A 89 -4.68 -10.96 9.64
N GLN A 90 -5.74 -11.58 10.16
CA GLN A 90 -6.41 -12.68 9.49
C GLN A 90 -7.15 -12.22 8.23
N ALA A 91 -7.89 -11.11 8.28
CA ALA A 91 -8.55 -10.53 7.11
C ALA A 91 -7.55 -10.19 5.99
N LEU A 92 -6.39 -9.65 6.36
CA LEU A 92 -5.29 -9.41 5.42
C LEU A 92 -4.78 -10.72 4.78
N ARG A 93 -4.56 -11.77 5.59
CA ARG A 93 -4.16 -13.09 5.06
C ARG A 93 -5.23 -13.67 4.15
N ASP A 94 -6.50 -13.58 4.52
CA ASP A 94 -7.62 -14.11 3.75
C ASP A 94 -7.80 -13.38 2.41
N ALA A 95 -7.50 -12.08 2.36
CA ALA A 95 -7.51 -11.31 1.12
C ALA A 95 -6.48 -11.84 0.09
N PHE A 96 -5.35 -12.40 0.55
CA PHE A 96 -4.36 -13.03 -0.32
C PHE A 96 -4.59 -14.52 -0.52
N TYR A 97 -4.77 -15.28 0.56
CA TYR A 97 -4.70 -16.75 0.59
C TYR A 97 -5.99 -17.43 1.06
N GLY A 98 -7.03 -16.66 1.38
CA GLY A 98 -8.35 -17.23 1.65
C GLY A 98 -8.90 -17.96 0.43
N ARG A 99 -10.06 -18.62 0.58
CA ARG A 99 -10.71 -19.37 -0.51
C ARG A 99 -10.84 -18.58 -1.80
N ASP A 100 -11.12 -17.28 -1.67
CA ASP A 100 -11.28 -16.33 -2.76
C ASP A 100 -10.20 -15.23 -2.73
N GLY A 101 -9.05 -15.50 -2.12
CA GLY A 101 -7.92 -14.58 -2.06
C GLY A 101 -7.20 -14.44 -3.40
N ILE A 102 -6.53 -13.31 -3.64
CA ILE A 102 -5.87 -13.02 -4.93
C ILE A 102 -4.88 -14.11 -5.32
N VAL A 103 -4.01 -14.54 -4.39
CA VAL A 103 -3.03 -15.59 -4.65
C VAL A 103 -3.72 -16.91 -4.97
N THR A 104 -4.76 -17.28 -4.22
CA THR A 104 -5.57 -18.49 -4.48
C THR A 104 -6.21 -18.46 -5.87
N ILE A 105 -6.74 -17.31 -6.28
CA ILE A 105 -7.35 -17.11 -7.60
C ILE A 105 -6.28 -17.29 -8.71
N VAL A 106 -5.11 -16.66 -8.58
CA VAL A 106 -4.04 -16.79 -9.57
C VAL A 106 -3.46 -18.21 -9.62
N GLN A 107 -3.36 -18.89 -8.47
CA GLN A 107 -2.98 -20.30 -8.43
C GLN A 107 -3.99 -21.18 -9.17
N ALA A 108 -5.29 -20.89 -9.06
CA ALA A 108 -6.33 -21.59 -9.81
C ALA A 108 -6.19 -21.34 -11.32
N ALA A 109 -5.92 -20.10 -11.73
CA ALA A 109 -5.64 -19.75 -13.12
C ALA A 109 -4.42 -20.51 -13.67
N LYS A 110 -3.32 -20.54 -12.91
CA LYS A 110 -2.13 -21.34 -13.23
C LYS A 110 -2.45 -22.82 -13.44
N LYS A 111 -3.21 -23.42 -12.51
CA LYS A 111 -3.63 -24.83 -12.59
C LYS A 111 -4.51 -25.09 -13.81
N GLY A 112 -5.39 -24.15 -14.13
CA GLY A 112 -6.24 -24.17 -15.32
C GLY A 112 -5.51 -23.83 -16.62
N ARG A 113 -4.22 -23.46 -16.55
CA ARG A 113 -3.36 -23.09 -17.70
C ARG A 113 -3.87 -21.87 -18.48
N TYR A 114 -4.39 -20.87 -17.76
CA TYR A 114 -4.77 -19.57 -18.34
C TYR A 114 -4.14 -18.41 -17.56
N ASN A 115 -3.97 -17.27 -18.23
CA ASN A 115 -3.49 -16.02 -17.60
C ASN A 115 -4.65 -15.26 -16.94
N ILE A 116 -4.35 -14.15 -16.28
CA ILE A 116 -5.39 -13.30 -15.68
C ILE A 116 -6.09 -12.53 -16.81
N ASP A 117 -7.33 -12.89 -17.11
CA ASP A 117 -8.23 -12.16 -18.02
C ASP A 117 -9.17 -11.22 -17.23
N GLY A 118 -10.08 -10.52 -17.91
CA GLY A 118 -11.07 -9.64 -17.27
C GLY A 118 -11.94 -10.35 -16.23
N SER A 119 -12.31 -11.61 -16.46
CA SER A 119 -13.12 -12.40 -15.52
C SER A 119 -12.36 -12.70 -14.23
N VAL A 120 -11.07 -13.03 -14.33
CA VAL A 120 -10.20 -13.26 -13.17
C VAL A 120 -9.91 -11.96 -12.45
N ALA A 121 -9.53 -10.92 -13.19
CA ALA A 121 -9.14 -9.62 -12.66
C ALA A 121 -10.27 -8.94 -11.88
N SER A 122 -11.52 -9.03 -12.37
CA SER A 122 -12.70 -8.46 -11.69
C SER A 122 -12.90 -8.96 -10.26
N ARG A 123 -12.38 -10.15 -9.92
CA ARG A 123 -12.47 -10.75 -8.59
C ARG A 123 -11.52 -10.11 -7.57
N PHE A 124 -10.58 -9.27 -8.02
CA PHE A 124 -9.56 -8.67 -7.16
C PHE A 124 -10.03 -7.40 -6.42
N HIS A 125 -11.08 -6.73 -6.89
CA HIS A 125 -11.54 -5.43 -6.38
C HIS A 125 -11.67 -5.39 -4.84
N ASP A 126 -12.58 -6.20 -4.28
CA ASP A 126 -12.82 -6.26 -2.82
C ASP A 126 -11.58 -6.69 -2.02
N LYS A 127 -10.69 -7.46 -2.65
CA LYS A 127 -9.49 -7.98 -2.00
C LYS A 127 -8.44 -6.88 -1.88
N PHE A 128 -8.24 -6.08 -2.92
CA PHE A 128 -7.41 -4.89 -2.82
C PHE A 128 -7.97 -3.86 -1.85
N ASP A 129 -9.30 -3.68 -1.81
CA ASP A 129 -9.94 -2.83 -0.80
C ASP A 129 -9.59 -3.29 0.63
N THR A 130 -9.70 -4.59 0.88
CA THR A 130 -9.32 -5.18 2.16
C THR A 130 -7.83 -5.00 2.45
N ILE A 131 -6.95 -5.27 1.49
CA ILE A 131 -5.49 -5.15 1.65
C ILE A 131 -5.10 -3.70 1.99
N ILE A 132 -5.65 -2.71 1.29
CA ILE A 132 -5.39 -1.29 1.54
C ILE A 132 -5.93 -0.91 2.91
N THR A 133 -7.17 -1.28 3.23
CA THR A 133 -7.80 -0.96 4.52
C THR A 133 -6.99 -1.54 5.69
N MET A 134 -6.58 -2.80 5.60
CA MET A 134 -5.74 -3.42 6.63
C MET A 134 -4.36 -2.78 6.71
N SER A 135 -3.74 -2.42 5.59
CA SER A 135 -2.44 -1.71 5.59
C SER A 135 -2.53 -0.35 6.30
N VAL A 136 -3.66 0.34 6.18
CA VAL A 136 -3.90 1.61 6.88
C VAL A 136 -4.29 1.40 8.36
N ASN A 137 -5.00 0.32 8.69
CA ASN A 137 -5.35 0.00 10.08
C ASN A 137 -4.14 -0.26 10.98
N ALA A 138 -3.00 -0.63 10.39
CA ALA A 138 -1.73 -0.77 11.11
C ALA A 138 -1.14 0.57 11.61
N VAL A 139 -1.73 1.71 11.24
CA VAL A 139 -1.35 3.05 11.70
C VAL A 139 -2.23 3.51 12.86
N ASN A 140 -1.61 4.16 13.85
CA ASN A 140 -2.29 4.67 15.04
C ASN A 140 -3.00 6.01 14.75
N LYS A 141 -4.21 5.94 14.18
CA LYS A 141 -5.09 7.09 13.87
C LYS A 141 -6.55 6.77 14.20
N SER A 142 -7.38 7.82 14.29
CA SER A 142 -8.82 7.64 14.45
C SER A 142 -9.43 6.98 13.21
N SER A 143 -10.59 6.34 13.37
CA SER A 143 -11.26 5.66 12.24
C SER A 143 -11.59 6.61 11.09
N ALA A 144 -12.00 7.85 11.38
CA ALA A 144 -12.25 8.85 10.34
C ALA A 144 -10.97 9.21 9.57
N GLN A 145 -9.87 9.46 10.29
CA GLN A 145 -8.59 9.74 9.64
C GLN A 145 -8.07 8.56 8.83
N ARG A 146 -8.26 7.32 9.30
CA ARG A 146 -7.92 6.12 8.53
C ARG A 146 -8.75 6.01 7.26
N ALA A 147 -10.04 6.34 7.30
CA ALA A 147 -10.88 6.35 6.10
C ALA A 147 -10.37 7.36 5.05
N ASP A 148 -9.96 8.56 5.45
CA ASP A 148 -9.36 9.55 4.54
C ASP A 148 -8.05 9.02 3.91
N ILE A 149 -7.20 8.38 4.74
CA ILE A 149 -5.95 7.78 4.30
C ILE A 149 -6.21 6.62 3.32
N VAL A 150 -7.21 5.75 3.59
CA VAL A 150 -7.61 4.65 2.68
C VAL A 150 -8.06 5.21 1.34
N THR A 151 -8.95 6.21 1.34
CA THR A 151 -9.44 6.85 0.11
C THR A 151 -8.28 7.42 -0.72
N GLN A 152 -7.36 8.15 -0.08
CA GLN A 152 -6.20 8.69 -0.77
C GLN A 152 -5.25 7.58 -1.29
N MET A 153 -5.06 6.51 -0.51
CA MET A 153 -4.19 5.40 -0.92
C MET A 153 -4.77 4.63 -2.12
N LYS A 154 -6.09 4.45 -2.18
CA LYS A 154 -6.77 3.89 -3.37
C LYS A 154 -6.53 4.74 -4.61
N ILE A 155 -6.63 6.06 -4.49
CA ILE A 155 -6.36 7.01 -5.58
C ILE A 155 -4.91 6.91 -6.02
N ASP A 156 -3.97 6.95 -5.07
CA ASP A 156 -2.53 6.92 -5.35
C ASP A 156 -2.11 5.60 -6.03
N LEU A 157 -2.72 4.48 -5.64
CA LEU A 157 -2.44 3.16 -6.23
C LEU A 157 -3.18 2.94 -7.56
N ASN A 158 -4.26 3.69 -7.80
CA ASN A 158 -5.12 3.57 -8.99
C ASN A 158 -5.51 2.11 -9.31
N VAL A 159 -5.88 1.36 -8.26
CA VAL A 159 -6.11 -0.10 -8.31
C VAL A 159 -7.11 -0.47 -9.41
N GLU A 160 -8.20 0.26 -9.57
CA GLU A 160 -9.21 -0.05 -10.59
C GLU A 160 -8.64 -0.04 -12.01
N SER A 161 -7.88 1.00 -12.34
CA SER A 161 -7.23 1.09 -13.64
C SER A 161 -6.19 -0.02 -13.83
N ALA A 162 -5.48 -0.41 -12.76
CA ALA A 162 -4.51 -1.48 -12.83
C ALA A 162 -5.16 -2.85 -13.02
N ILE A 163 -6.21 -3.16 -12.27
CA ILE A 163 -7.02 -4.38 -12.41
C ILE A 163 -7.56 -4.48 -13.84
N TYR A 164 -8.14 -3.38 -14.35
CA TYR A 164 -8.66 -3.34 -15.72
C TYR A 164 -7.57 -3.63 -16.75
N LYS A 165 -6.40 -2.99 -16.63
CA LYS A 165 -5.26 -3.22 -17.52
C LYS A 165 -4.79 -4.67 -17.50
N ILE A 166 -4.68 -5.28 -16.31
CA ILE A 166 -4.27 -6.68 -16.15
C ILE A 166 -5.27 -7.60 -16.88
N GLY A 167 -6.57 -7.37 -16.69
CA GLY A 167 -7.61 -8.19 -17.31
C GLY A 167 -7.64 -8.06 -18.84
N ALA A 168 -7.60 -6.83 -19.36
CA ALA A 168 -7.67 -6.55 -20.78
C ALA A 168 -6.48 -7.11 -21.59
N LYS A 169 -5.31 -7.26 -20.96
CA LYS A 169 -4.09 -7.77 -21.61
C LYS A 169 -4.24 -9.18 -22.20
N ASN A 170 -5.14 -9.98 -21.65
CA ASN A 170 -5.36 -11.37 -22.05
C ASN A 170 -6.77 -11.59 -22.65
N GLU A 171 -7.49 -10.51 -22.99
CA GLU A 171 -8.72 -10.55 -23.78
C GLU A 171 -8.36 -10.54 -25.28
N GLU A 172 -7.76 -11.63 -25.78
CA GLU A 172 -7.61 -11.93 -27.22
C GLU A 172 -7.84 -13.42 -27.49
#